data_AF-A0A956TH11-F1
#
_entry.id   AF-A0A956TH11-F1
#
_cell.length_a   1.000
_cell.length_b   1.000
_cell.length_c   1.000
_cell.angle_alpha   90.00
_cell.angle_beta   90.00
_cell.angle_gamma   90.00
#
_symmetry.space_group_name_H-M   'P 1'
#
loop_
_entity.id
_entity.type
_entity.pdbx_description
1 polymer ?
#
loop_
_entity_poly.entity_id
_entity_poly.type
_entity_poly.pdbx_seq_one_letter_code
_entity_poly.pdbx_strand_id
1 'polypeptide(L)'
;MSQQVFAPGPTPDTVIGPDGKTLSPPPDWALLPPGDPGLTRRVKAAGDFWVVQEKRGRKTFSKGVWADKAVIERLRAELEVERS
;
A
#
# COMPACT_ATOMS: atom_id res chain seq x y z
N MET A 1 -8.30 7.95 -10.61
CA MET A 1 -7.47 8.10 -9.39
C MET A 1 -6.00 8.04 -9.78
N SER A 2 -5.25 9.12 -9.57
CA SER A 2 -3.80 9.16 -9.83
C SER A 2 -3.05 8.35 -8.79
N GLN A 3 -2.35 7.30 -9.22
CA GLN A 3 -1.52 6.49 -8.34
C GLN A 3 -0.32 7.30 -7.84
N GLN A 4 -0.30 7.65 -6.56
CA GLN A 4 0.89 8.21 -5.92
C GLN A 4 1.87 7.08 -5.58
N VAL A 5 3.10 7.22 -6.04
CA VAL A 5 4.19 6.27 -5.81
C VAL A 5 5.19 6.90 -4.85
N PHE A 6 5.50 6.18 -3.78
CA PHE A 6 6.45 6.58 -2.76
C PHE A 6 7.59 5.57 -2.69
N ALA A 7 8.77 6.01 -2.26
CA ALA A 7 9.85 5.11 -1.89
C ALA A 7 9.74 4.72 -0.40
N PRO A 8 10.37 3.61 0.02
CA PRO A 8 10.45 3.26 1.45
C PRO A 8 11.12 4.37 2.26
N GLY A 9 10.56 4.69 3.42
CA GLY A 9 11.15 5.62 4.37
C GLY A 9 12.34 5.02 5.14
N PRO A 10 13.06 5.85 5.90
CA PRO A 10 14.12 5.41 6.80
C PRO A 10 13.60 4.54 7.95
N THR A 11 12.33 4.65 8.30
CA THR A 11 11.64 3.82 9.31
C THR A 11 10.51 3.02 8.67
N PRO A 12 10.07 1.89 9.27
CA PRO A 12 9.04 1.03 8.69
C PRO A 12 7.67 1.71 8.48
N ASP A 13 7.40 2.77 9.22
CA ASP A 13 6.17 3.56 9.27
C ASP A 13 6.26 4.88 8.49
N THR A 14 7.32 5.07 7.71
CA THR A 14 7.48 6.27 6.87
C THR A 14 7.68 5.91 5.40
N VAL A 15 7.40 6.89 4.54
CA VAL A 15 7.60 6.81 3.09
C VAL A 15 8.28 8.08 2.60
N ILE A 16 8.97 8.00 1.46
CA ILE A 16 9.59 9.16 0.81
C ILE A 16 8.75 9.54 -0.40
N GLY A 17 8.24 10.77 -0.39
CA GLY A 17 7.47 11.35 -1.48
C GLY A 17 8.31 11.58 -2.75
N PRO A 18 7.66 11.84 -3.89
CA PRO A 18 8.34 12.17 -5.14
C PRO A 18 9.17 13.47 -5.04
N ASP A 19 8.88 14.34 -4.07
CA ASP A 19 9.64 15.54 -3.73
C ASP A 19 10.84 15.26 -2.80
N GLY A 20 11.10 14.00 -2.46
CA GLY A 20 12.19 13.58 -1.58
C GLY A 20 11.91 13.78 -0.09
N LYS A 21 10.70 14.21 0.29
CA LYS A 21 10.35 14.41 1.71
C LYS A 21 9.90 13.11 2.36
N THR A 22 10.32 12.91 3.60
CA THR A 22 9.78 11.86 4.45
C THR A 22 8.38 12.24 4.92
N LEU A 23 7.43 11.35 4.70
CA LEU A 23 6.03 11.50 5.10
C LEU A 23 5.63 10.27 5.92
N SER A 24 4.75 10.49 6.90
CA SER A 24 4.05 9.42 7.59
C SER A 24 2.71 9.18 6.90
N PRO A 25 2.31 7.91 6.68
CA PRO A 25 0.94 7.58 6.31
C PRO A 25 -0.05 8.16 7.34
N PRO A 26 -1.31 8.39 6.93
CA PRO A 26 -2.37 8.69 7.88
C PRO A 26 -2.41 7.65 9.03
N PRO A 27 -2.76 8.06 10.26
CA PRO A 27 -2.64 7.22 11.45
C PRO A 27 -3.49 5.95 11.39
N ASP A 28 -4.61 5.98 10.67
CA ASP A 28 -5.52 4.84 10.53
C ASP A 28 -5.17 3.92 9.36
N TRP A 29 -4.02 4.16 8.70
CA TRP A 29 -3.57 3.35 7.57
C TRP A 29 -2.65 2.23 8.02
N ALA A 30 -2.75 1.10 7.32
CA ALA A 30 -1.87 -0.04 7.49
C ALA A 30 -1.19 -0.40 6.16
N LEU A 31 0.03 -0.94 6.26
CA LEU A 31 0.75 -1.43 5.10
C LEU A 31 0.22 -2.82 4.74
N LEU A 32 -0.43 -2.93 3.58
CA LEU A 32 -0.71 -4.20 2.94
C LEU A 32 0.55 -4.68 2.21
N PRO A 33 1.23 -5.76 2.69
CA PRO A 33 2.39 -6.29 2.00
C PRO A 33 2.02 -6.87 0.63
N PRO A 34 2.96 -6.90 -0.33
CA PRO A 34 2.74 -7.55 -1.61
C PRO A 34 2.53 -9.05 -1.40
N GLY A 35 1.58 -9.64 -2.11
CA GLY A 35 1.32 -11.08 -2.02
C GLY A 35 0.02 -11.48 -2.68
N ASP A 36 -1.10 -10.98 -2.18
CA ASP A 36 -2.43 -11.29 -2.70
C ASP A 36 -2.88 -10.23 -3.74
N PRO A 37 -2.91 -10.56 -5.04
CA PRO A 37 -3.31 -9.61 -6.07
C PRO A 37 -4.81 -9.31 -6.05
N GLY A 38 -5.64 -10.22 -5.54
CA GLY A 38 -7.08 -10.05 -5.40
C GLY A 38 -7.42 -9.04 -4.32
N LEU A 39 -6.77 -9.17 -3.15
CA LEU A 39 -6.92 -8.20 -2.06
C LEU A 39 -6.36 -6.83 -2.46
N THR A 40 -5.16 -6.80 -3.05
CA THR A 40 -4.52 -5.53 -3.45
C THR A 40 -5.36 -4.75 -4.48
N ARG A 41 -5.99 -5.45 -5.45
CA ARG A 41 -6.88 -4.79 -6.43
C ARG A 41 -8.11 -4.20 -5.77
N ARG A 42 -8.76 -4.93 -4.85
CA ARG A 42 -9.93 -4.45 -4.13
C ARG A 42 -9.61 -3.23 -3.25
N VAL A 43 -8.51 -3.28 -2.51
CA VAL A 43 -8.05 -2.17 -1.66
C VAL A 43 -7.82 -0.90 -2.50
N LYS A 44 -7.13 -1.02 -3.63
CA LYS A 44 -6.91 0.12 -4.55
C LYS A 44 -8.20 0.68 -5.17
N ALA A 45 -9.24 -0.15 -5.28
CA ALA A 45 -10.53 0.29 -5.81
C ALA A 45 -11.43 0.92 -4.73
N ALA A 46 -11.22 0.56 -3.46
CA ALA A 46 -12.10 0.94 -2.35
C ALA A 46 -11.86 2.34 -1.78
N GLY A 47 -10.73 2.99 -2.08
CA GLY A 47 -10.46 4.32 -1.56
C GLY A 47 -9.06 4.84 -1.88
N ASP A 48 -8.60 5.77 -1.06
CA ASP A 48 -7.26 6.34 -1.17
C ASP A 48 -6.20 5.32 -0.75
N PHE A 49 -5.08 5.35 -1.46
CA PHE A 49 -3.97 4.45 -1.22
C PHE A 49 -2.64 5.07 -1.66
N TRP A 50 -1.56 4.66 -1.00
CA TRP A 50 -0.18 4.99 -1.39
C TRP A 50 0.57 3.74 -1.78
N VAL A 51 1.19 3.74 -2.95
CA VAL A 51 1.99 2.60 -3.41
C VAL A 51 3.44 2.80 -3.02
N VAL A 52 4.04 1.83 -2.33
CA VAL A 52 5.46 1.88 -1.96
C VAL A 52 6.28 1.04 -2.93
N GLN A 53 7.22 1.66 -3.63
CA GLN A 53 8.11 1.03 -4.60
C GLN A 53 9.56 1.42 -4.37
N GLU A 54 10.45 0.44 -4.41
CA GLU A 54 11.88 0.65 -4.32
C GLU A 54 12.54 0.37 -5.68
N LYS A 55 13.16 1.39 -6.28
CA LYS A 55 13.95 1.21 -7.50
C LYS A 55 15.37 0.79 -7.14
N ARG A 56 15.77 -0.42 -7.52
CA ARG A 56 17.15 -0.92 -7.38
C ARG A 56 17.74 -1.14 -8.78
N GLY A 57 18.59 -0.20 -9.20
CA GLY A 57 19.12 -0.17 -10.56
C GLY A 57 17.99 -0.03 -11.60
N ARG A 58 17.87 -1.01 -12.50
CA ARG A 58 16.81 -1.06 -13.52
C ARG A 58 15.53 -1.75 -13.06
N LYS A 59 15.50 -2.38 -11.88
CA LYS A 59 14.36 -3.14 -11.37
C LYS A 59 13.56 -2.31 -10.36
N THR A 60 12.24 -2.41 -10.42
CA THR A 60 11.33 -1.82 -9.42
C THR A 60 10.73 -2.94 -8.58
N PHE A 61 10.90 -2.84 -7.26
CA PHE A 61 10.37 -3.79 -6.29
C PHE A 61 9.18 -3.16 -5.58
N SER A 62 8.01 -3.79 -5.67
CA SER A 62 6.86 -3.38 -4.86
C SER A 62 7.10 -3.77 -3.41
N LYS A 63 6.89 -2.84 -2.48
CA LYS A 63 6.99 -3.06 -1.03
C LYS A 63 5.63 -3.12 -0.34
N GLY A 64 4.56 -2.80 -1.06
CA GLY A 64 3.20 -2.88 -0.55
C GLY A 64 2.40 -1.65 -0.90
N VAL A 65 1.22 -1.57 -0.29
CA VAL A 65 0.29 -0.46 -0.44
C VAL A 65 -0.16 -0.04 0.95
N TRP A 66 0.01 1.24 1.30
CA TRP A 66 -0.66 1.80 2.45
C TRP A 66 -2.09 2.16 2.07
N ALA A 67 -3.04 1.78 2.90
CA ALA A 67 -4.44 2.15 2.78
C ALA A 67 -5.09 2.09 4.16
N ASP A 68 -6.32 2.60 4.27
CA ASP A 68 -7.13 2.51 5.48
C ASP A 68 -7.19 1.07 6.02
N LYS A 69 -6.82 0.91 7.29
CA LYS A 69 -6.73 -0.38 7.96
C LYS A 69 -8.09 -1.09 8.01
N ALA A 70 -9.16 -0.37 8.30
CA ALA A 70 -10.51 -0.93 8.36
C ALA A 70 -10.96 -1.43 6.99
N VAL A 71 -10.58 -0.73 5.91
CA VAL A 71 -10.82 -1.19 4.54
C VAL A 71 -10.04 -2.46 4.22
N ILE A 72 -8.75 -2.54 4.57
CA ILE A 72 -7.93 -3.74 4.36
C ILE A 72 -8.52 -4.95 5.08
N GLU A 73 -8.89 -4.80 6.35
CA GLU A 73 -9.43 -5.89 7.18
C GLU A 73 -10.80 -6.36 6.66
N ARG A 74 -11.71 -5.44 6.34
CA ARG A 74 -13.02 -5.76 5.77
C ARG A 74 -12.89 -6.54 4.47
N LEU A 75 -12.10 -6.04 3.52
CA LEU A 75 -11.92 -6.67 2.21
C LEU A 75 -11.19 -8.01 2.30
N ARG A 76 -10.30 -8.18 3.29
CA ARG A 76 -9.67 -9.47 3.56
C ARG A 76 -10.70 -10.49 4.02
N ALA A 77 -11.59 -10.11 4.94
CA ALA A 77 -12.65 -10.99 5.41
C ALA A 77 -13.63 -11.37 4.29
N GLU A 78 -14.09 -10.39 3.49
CA GLU A 78 -14.94 -10.62 2.32
C GLU A 78 -14.30 -11.60 1.33
N LEU A 79 -13.01 -11.41 1.02
CA LEU A 79 -12.29 -12.27 0.09
C LEU A 79 -12.08 -13.70 0.62
N GLU A 80 -11.89 -13.87 1.92
CA GLU A 80 -11.78 -15.21 2.53
C GLU A 80 -13.11 -15.97 2.46
N VAL A 81 -14.24 -15.27 2.64
CA VAL A 81 -15.58 -15.84 2.48
C VAL A 81 -15.83 -16.28 1.03
N GLU A 82 -15.44 -15.48 0.04
CA GLU A 82 -15.57 -15.85 -1.38
C GLU A 82 -14.74 -17.10 -1.77
N ARG A 83 -13.69 -17.42 -1.01
CA ARG A 83 -12.77 -18.52 -1.28
C ARG A 83 -13.17 -19.84 -0.61
N SER A 84 -14.10 -19.78 0.34
CA SER A 84 -14.64 -20.94 1.07
C SER A 84 -15.82 -21.56 0.34
#